data_AF-A0A946FD37-F1
#
_entry.id   AF-A0A946FD37-F1
#
_cell.length_a   1.000
_cell.length_b   1.000
_cell.length_c   1.000
_cell.angle_alpha   90.00
_cell.angle_beta   90.00
_cell.angle_gamma   90.00
#
_symmetry.space_group_name_H-M   'P 1'
#
loop_
_entity.id
_entity.type
_entity.pdbx_description
1 polymer ?
#
loop_
_entity_poly.entity_id
_entity_poly.type
_entity_poly.pdbx_seq_one_letter_code
_entity_poly.pdbx_strand_id
1 'polypeptide(L)'
;MIQKRSIVFDRRVDIEWLDAAAAQIAAGAEVAEARAELFRLLDDQIAGGTKRGLSCHKTVGILSRAWITVAPEMVPLRDRAVRLLPSLEPPERVALHWSLLMAG
;
A
#
# COMPACT_ATOMS: atom_id res chain seq x y z
N MET A 1 0.84 0.23 -31.24
CA MET A 1 1.17 -0.03 -29.82
C MET A 1 -0.11 0.03 -29.02
N ILE A 2 -0.50 -1.03 -28.33
CA ILE A 2 -1.65 -1.02 -27.42
C ILE A 2 -1.19 -0.29 -26.15
N GLN A 3 -1.75 0.88 -25.88
CA GLN A 3 -1.50 1.61 -24.64
C GLN A 3 -2.22 0.84 -23.50
N LYS A 4 -1.47 0.14 -22.65
CA LYS A 4 -2.04 -0.47 -21.44
C LYS A 4 -2.49 0.66 -20.51
N ARG A 5 -3.80 0.90 -20.42
CA ARG A 5 -4.38 1.73 -19.36
C ARG A 5 -4.34 0.93 -18.06
N SER A 6 -3.50 1.33 -17.11
CA SER A 6 -3.54 0.78 -15.75
C SER A 6 -4.60 1.53 -14.95
N ILE A 7 -5.62 0.80 -14.50
CA ILE A 7 -6.52 1.30 -13.47
C ILE A 7 -5.79 1.08 -12.14
N VAL A 8 -5.49 2.16 -11.41
CA VAL A 8 -4.78 2.10 -10.12
C VAL A 8 -5.68 1.48 -9.04
N PHE A 9 -6.97 1.83 -9.05
CA PHE A 9 -7.99 1.28 -8.15
C PHE A 9 -9.29 0.97 -8.89
N ASP A 10 -9.78 -0.26 -8.76
CA ASP A 10 -11.14 -0.67 -9.15
C ASP A 10 -12.08 -0.79 -7.93
N ARG A 11 -11.57 -0.43 -6.75
CA ARG A 11 -12.20 -0.65 -5.44
C ARG A 11 -11.82 0.46 -4.47
N ARG A 12 -12.62 0.61 -3.41
CA ARG A 12 -12.27 1.46 -2.27
C ARG A 12 -11.02 0.91 -1.56
N VAL A 13 -10.06 1.79 -1.30
CA VAL A 13 -8.89 1.52 -0.46
C VAL A 13 -8.83 2.62 0.58
N ASP A 14 -8.95 2.24 1.85
CA ASP A 14 -8.93 3.20 2.95
C ASP A 14 -7.51 3.69 3.21
N ILE A 15 -7.39 4.96 3.61
CA ILE A 15 -6.09 5.61 3.82
C ILE A 15 -5.32 4.91 4.95
N GLU A 16 -6.03 4.44 5.97
CA GLU A 16 -5.48 3.73 7.12
C GLU A 16 -4.78 2.44 6.70
N TRP A 17 -5.19 1.81 5.59
CA TRP A 17 -4.53 0.62 5.07
C TRP A 17 -3.23 0.94 4.34
N LEU A 18 -3.18 2.09 3.66
CA LEU A 18 -1.96 2.62 3.05
C LEU A 18 -0.96 3.07 4.12
N ASP A 19 -1.47 3.66 5.19
CA ASP A 19 -0.69 4.03 6.37
C ASP A 19 -0.10 2.82 7.08
N ALA A 20 -0.90 1.76 7.27
CA ALA A 20 -0.42 0.51 7.84
C ALA A 20 0.71 -0.10 6.99
N ALA A 21 0.59 -0.06 5.66
CA ALA A 21 1.64 -0.53 4.76
C ALA A 21 2.92 0.31 4.89
N ALA A 22 2.80 1.64 4.95
CA ALA A 22 3.93 2.54 5.17
C ALA A 22 4.60 2.31 6.54
N ALA A 23 3.80 2.05 7.57
CA ALA A 23 4.29 1.78 8.92
C ALA A 23 5.14 0.50 9.00
N GLN A 24 4.79 -0.55 8.23
CA GLN A 24 5.64 -1.76 8.13
C GLN A 24 7.03 -1.43 7.58
N ILE A 25 7.10 -0.56 6.57
CA ILE A 25 8.38 -0.13 5.99
C ILE A 25 9.15 0.77 6.96
N ALA A 26 8.46 1.66 7.66
CA ALA A 26 9.06 2.49 8.71
C ALA A 26 9.67 1.63 9.85
N ALA A 27 9.04 0.50 10.17
CA ALA A 27 9.49 -0.45 11.16
C ALA A 27 10.65 -1.35 10.68
N GLY A 28 11.02 -1.28 9.39
CA GLY A 28 12.06 -2.14 8.81
C GLY A 28 11.59 -3.60 8.64
N ALA A 29 10.29 -3.84 8.54
CA ALA A 29 9.75 -5.19 8.39
C ALA A 29 10.18 -5.82 7.05
N GLU A 30 10.49 -7.11 7.09
CA GLU A 30 10.75 -7.90 5.89
C GLU A 30 9.47 -8.05 5.04
N VAL A 31 9.63 -8.25 3.73
CA VAL A 31 8.50 -8.30 2.78
C VAL A 31 7.42 -9.31 3.20
N ALA A 32 7.83 -10.48 3.68
CA ALA A 32 6.92 -11.53 4.11
C ALA A 32 6.12 -11.14 5.36
N GLU A 33 6.78 -10.50 6.33
CA GLU A 33 6.19 -10.03 7.58
C GLU A 33 5.21 -8.89 7.31
N ALA A 34 5.64 -7.88 6.56
CA ALA A 34 4.81 -6.74 6.18
C ALA A 34 3.52 -7.19 5.47
N ARG A 35 3.62 -8.16 4.55
CA ARG A 35 2.44 -8.71 3.85
C ARG A 35 1.55 -9.53 4.78
N ALA A 36 2.12 -10.32 5.68
CA ALA A 36 1.35 -11.12 6.63
C ALA A 36 0.51 -10.20 7.54
N GLU A 37 1.09 -9.09 7.98
CA GLU A 37 0.39 -8.09 8.80
C GLU A 37 -0.74 -7.41 8.04
N LEU A 38 -0.52 -7.04 6.77
CA LEU A 38 -1.60 -6.49 5.93
C LEU A 38 -2.74 -7.50 5.71
N PHE A 39 -2.43 -8.78 5.50
CA PHE A 39 -3.47 -9.82 5.42
C PHE A 39 -4.25 -9.94 6.72
N ARG A 40 -3.56 -9.89 7.87
CA ARG A 40 -4.21 -9.93 9.19
C ARG A 40 -5.14 -8.74 9.39
N LEU A 41 -4.68 -7.53 9.05
CA LEU A 41 -5.46 -6.29 9.16
C LEU A 41 -6.72 -6.32 8.27
N LEU A 42 -6.60 -6.85 7.05
CA LEU A 42 -7.66 -6.78 6.04
C LEU A 42 -8.61 -7.96 6.03
N ASP A 43 -8.21 -9.11 6.59
CA ASP A 43 -9.09 -10.28 6.71
C ASP A 43 -10.34 -9.95 7.52
N ASP A 44 -10.17 -9.20 8.62
CA ASP A 44 -11.27 -8.78 9.49
C ASP A 44 -12.16 -7.68 8.85
N GLN A 45 -11.64 -6.95 7.86
CA GLN A 45 -12.32 -5.77 7.30
C GLN A 45 -12.99 -6.03 5.94
N ILE A 46 -12.40 -6.87 5.09
CA ILE A 46 -12.80 -7.00 3.67
C ILE A 46 -13.20 -8.44 3.32
N ALA A 47 -12.73 -9.42 4.08
CA ALA A 47 -12.81 -10.81 3.62
C ALA A 47 -14.16 -11.49 3.93
N GLY A 48 -15.10 -10.79 4.59
CA GLY A 48 -16.50 -11.21 4.70
C GLY A 48 -16.68 -12.61 5.30
N GLY A 49 -15.80 -13.03 6.21
CA GLY A 49 -15.79 -14.36 6.83
C GLY A 49 -14.95 -15.42 6.11
N THR A 50 -14.34 -15.11 4.96
CA THR A 50 -13.38 -16.01 4.28
C THR A 50 -11.94 -15.52 4.50
N LYS A 51 -11.17 -16.20 5.33
CA LYS A 51 -9.75 -15.86 5.56
C LYS A 51 -9.00 -15.73 4.23
N ARG A 52 -8.36 -14.58 4.00
CA ARG A 52 -7.68 -14.22 2.75
C ARG A 52 -8.55 -14.42 1.51
N GLY A 53 -9.75 -13.86 1.52
CA GLY A 53 -10.62 -13.82 0.34
C GLY A 53 -10.01 -13.05 -0.83
N LEU A 54 -10.56 -13.23 -2.04
CA LEU A 54 -10.07 -12.60 -3.28
C LEU A 54 -9.94 -11.07 -3.16
N SER A 55 -10.91 -10.41 -2.52
CA SER A 55 -10.88 -8.97 -2.32
C SER A 55 -9.75 -8.52 -1.40
N CYS A 56 -9.49 -9.26 -0.32
CA CYS A 56 -8.36 -9.04 0.58
C CYS A 56 -7.03 -9.19 -0.18
N HIS A 57 -6.83 -10.27 -0.94
CA HIS A 57 -5.64 -10.47 -1.76
C HIS A 57 -5.38 -9.33 -2.74
N LYS A 58 -6.42 -8.87 -3.44
CA LYS A 58 -6.28 -7.77 -4.39
C LYS A 58 -5.90 -6.47 -3.68
N THR A 59 -6.52 -6.17 -2.54
CA THR A 59 -6.17 -4.98 -1.74
C THR A 59 -4.74 -5.06 -1.22
N VAL A 60 -4.31 -6.18 -0.61
CA VAL A 60 -2.91 -6.38 -0.19
C VAL A 60 -1.94 -6.23 -1.37
N GLY A 61 -2.32 -6.70 -2.55
CA GLY A 61 -1.51 -6.53 -3.77
C GLY A 61 -1.34 -5.06 -4.18
N ILE A 62 -2.36 -4.23 -4.02
CA ILE A 62 -2.26 -2.78 -4.29
C ILE A 62 -1.34 -2.12 -3.26
N LEU A 63 -1.57 -2.37 -1.97
CA LEU A 63 -0.76 -1.81 -0.87
C LEU A 63 0.70 -2.24 -0.99
N SER A 64 0.94 -3.50 -1.35
CA SER A 64 2.29 -4.04 -1.53
C SER A 64 3.03 -3.34 -2.66
N ARG A 65 2.39 -3.11 -3.81
CA ARG A 65 3.03 -2.40 -4.93
C ARG A 65 3.34 -0.94 -4.60
N ALA A 66 2.52 -0.29 -3.78
CA ALA A 66 2.72 1.09 -3.39
C ALA A 66 3.90 1.26 -2.41
N TRP A 67 4.07 0.32 -1.48
CA TRP A 67 4.96 0.49 -0.32
C TRP A 67 6.00 -0.61 -0.14
N ILE A 68 5.63 -1.88 -0.33
CA ILE A 68 6.48 -3.02 0.08
C ILE A 68 7.41 -3.45 -1.05
N THR A 69 6.85 -3.76 -2.21
CA THR A 69 7.55 -4.31 -3.38
C THR A 69 7.63 -3.24 -4.48
N VAL A 70 8.06 -2.03 -4.11
CA VAL A 70 8.30 -0.94 -5.06
C VAL A 70 9.44 -1.32 -6.01
N ALA A 71 9.43 -0.77 -7.23
CA ALA A 71 10.54 -0.96 -8.15
C ALA A 71 11.86 -0.41 -7.56
N PRO A 72 13.03 -0.99 -7.84
CA PRO A 72 14.30 -0.58 -7.23
C PRO A 72 14.60 0.92 -7.38
N GLU A 73 14.29 1.51 -8.53
CA GLU A 73 14.43 2.92 -8.83
C GLU A 73 13.52 3.83 -7.98
N MET A 74 12.44 3.28 -7.43
CA MET A 74 11.47 4.00 -6.58
C MET A 74 11.80 3.92 -5.09
N VAL A 75 12.75 3.07 -4.68
CA VAL A 75 13.17 2.92 -3.28
C VAL A 75 13.55 4.26 -2.64
N PRO A 76 14.39 5.12 -3.27
CA PRO A 76 14.75 6.40 -2.67
C PRO A 76 13.54 7.32 -2.43
N LEU A 77 12.56 7.31 -3.35
CA LEU A 77 11.32 8.08 -3.21
C LEU A 77 10.46 7.54 -2.06
N ARG A 78 10.26 6.22 -2.01
CA ARG A 78 9.52 5.55 -0.93
C ARG A 78 10.13 5.88 0.43
N ASP A 79 11.45 5.76 0.56
CA ASP A 79 12.12 5.98 1.84
C ASP A 79 12.02 7.44 2.29
N ARG A 80 12.04 8.39 1.34
CA ARG A 80 11.76 9.81 1.64
C ARG A 80 10.31 10.00 2.07
N ALA A 81 9.36 9.34 1.41
CA ALA A 81 7.95 9.41 1.74
C ALA A 81 7.67 8.86 3.15
N VAL A 82 8.29 7.74 3.53
CA VAL A 82 8.21 7.19 4.90
C VAL A 82 8.66 8.22 5.94
N ARG A 83 9.77 8.93 5.70
CA ARG A 83 10.28 9.95 6.63
C ARG A 83 9.37 11.18 6.74
N LEU A 84 8.66 11.53 5.68
CA LEU A 84 7.74 12.68 5.65
C LEU A 84 6.40 12.36 6.30
N LEU A 85 5.91 11.12 6.16
CA LEU A 85 4.55 10.72 6.56
C LEU A 85 4.13 11.17 7.96
N PRO A 86 4.97 11.09 9.03
CA PRO A 86 4.56 11.48 10.39
C PRO A 86 4.29 12.96 10.58
N SER A 87 4.78 13.83 9.69
CA SER A 87 4.58 15.29 9.78
C SER A 87 3.43 15.81 8.92
N LEU A 88 2.70 14.93 8.23
CA LEU A 88 1.68 15.30 7.27
C LEU A 88 0.29 15.25 7.88
N GLU A 89 -0.52 16.25 7.55
CA GLU A 89 -1.94 16.26 7.84
C GLU A 89 -2.70 15.25 6.96
N PRO A 90 -3.91 14.79 7.35
CA PRO A 90 -4.61 13.74 6.62
C PRO A 90 -4.76 13.96 5.10
N PRO A 91 -5.09 15.16 4.58
CA PRO A 91 -5.15 15.40 3.13
C PRO A 91 -3.79 15.26 2.43
N GLU A 92 -2.70 15.63 3.10
CA GLU A 92 -1.34 15.55 2.56
C GLU A 92 -0.87 14.10 2.51
N ARG A 93 -1.26 13.27 3.48
CA ARG A 93 -1.03 11.83 3.47
C ARG A 93 -1.70 11.16 2.26
N VAL A 94 -2.94 11.55 1.94
CA VAL A 94 -3.62 11.07 0.71
C VAL A 94 -2.78 11.40 -0.52
N ALA A 95 -2.33 12.65 -0.66
CA ALA A 95 -1.53 13.08 -1.80
C ALA A 95 -0.20 12.33 -1.91
N LEU A 96 0.48 12.09 -0.78
CA LEU A 96 1.71 11.33 -0.72
C LEU A 96 1.50 9.87 -1.14
N HIS A 97 0.47 9.20 -0.63
CA HIS A 97 0.14 7.83 -1.06
C HIS A 97 -0.16 7.75 -2.56
N TRP A 98 -0.99 8.68 -3.06
CA TRP A 98 -1.32 8.77 -4.48
C TRP A 98 -0.08 8.95 -5.36
N SER A 99 0.89 9.75 -4.90
CA SER A 99 2.12 9.98 -5.65
C SER A 99 2.94 8.70 -5.83
N LEU A 100 3.04 7.87 -4.78
CA LEU A 100 3.73 6.57 -4.87
C LEU A 100 2.99 5.58 -5.78
N LEU A 101 1.67 5.56 -5.72
CA LEU A 101 0.84 4.70 -6.57
C LEU A 101 0.90 5.06 -8.05
N MET A 102 1.07 6.35 -8.37
CA MET A 102 1.16 6.84 -9.76
C MET A 102 2.56 6.71 -10.34
N ALA A 103 3.58 6.65 -9.49
CA ALA A 103 4.98 6.61 -9.91
C ALA A 103 5.49 5.18 -10.23
N GLY A 104 4.77 4.13 -9.78
CA GLY A 104 5.06 2.72 -10.07
C GLY A 104 4.16 2.11 -11.12
#